data_AF-A0A0Q4GF48-F1
#
_entry.id   AF-A0A0Q4GF48-F1
#
_cell.length_a   1.000
_cell.length_b   1.000
_cell.length_c   1.000
_cell.angle_alpha   90.00
_cell.angle_beta   90.00
_cell.angle_gamma   90.00
#
_symmetry.space_group_name_H-M   'P 1'
#
loop_
_entity.id
_entity.type
_entity.pdbx_description
1 polymer ?
#
loop_
_entity_poly.entity_id
_entity_poly.type
_entity_poly.pdbx_seq_one_letter_code
_entity_poly.pdbx_strand_id
1 'polypeptide(L)'
;MGEQGVPVAVVADAVVAVRAVLRLEGSAEDALLGRVCATAILLCEAFVGGAIVARVAGDGAAETWDAVPAPVAQGVAMLAAHLFDHRESDALPPAAVAALWRPYRRMRLSPEVTA
;
A
#
# COMPACT_ATOMS: atom_id res chain seq x y z
N MET A 1 18.82 -1.28 -9.22
CA MET A 1 17.88 -0.45 -8.44
C MET A 1 17.43 -1.34 -7.30
N GLY A 2 18.01 -1.19 -6.11
CA GLY A 2 17.95 -2.21 -5.06
C GLY A 2 16.52 -2.54 -4.65
N GLU A 3 16.19 -3.82 -4.66
CA GLU A 3 14.92 -4.37 -4.16
C GLU A 3 14.89 -4.30 -2.63
N GLN A 4 14.92 -3.08 -2.09
CA GLN A 4 14.66 -2.87 -0.68
C GLN A 4 13.14 -2.92 -0.51
N GLY A 5 12.67 -4.07 -0.02
CA GLY A 5 11.27 -4.31 0.30
C GLY A 5 10.71 -3.24 1.25
N VAL A 6 9.38 -3.23 1.40
CA VAL A 6 8.72 -2.34 2.36
C VAL A 6 9.34 -2.53 3.76
N PRO A 7 9.69 -1.46 4.49
CA PRO A 7 10.27 -1.59 5.84
C PRO A 7 9.37 -2.42 6.76
N VAL A 8 9.96 -3.35 7.51
CA VAL A 8 9.20 -4.27 8.38
C VAL A 8 8.34 -3.55 9.42
N ALA A 9 8.82 -2.42 9.95
CA ALA A 9 8.07 -1.60 10.90
C ALA A 9 6.79 -1.02 10.26
N VAL A 10 6.89 -0.49 9.04
CA VAL A 10 5.74 0.00 8.28
C VAL A 10 4.75 -1.12 8.01
N VAL A 11 5.24 -2.30 7.64
CA VAL A 11 4.36 -3.47 7.43
C VAL A 11 3.64 -3.83 8.72
N ALA A 12 4.31 -3.84 9.87
CA ALA A 12 3.71 -4.12 11.16
C ALA A 12 2.61 -3.11 11.52
N ASP A 13 2.85 -1.81 11.33
CA ASP A 13 1.86 -0.76 11.57
C ASP A 13 0.64 -0.88 10.63
N ALA A 14 0.88 -1.21 9.36
CA ALA A 14 -0.18 -1.49 8.41
C ALA A 14 -1.01 -2.73 8.80
N VAL A 15 -0.37 -3.78 9.33
CA VAL A 15 -1.07 -4.96 9.87
C VAL A 15 -2.00 -4.54 11.02
N VAL A 16 -1.57 -3.67 11.93
CA VAL A 16 -2.45 -3.14 12.99
C VAL A 16 -3.68 -2.44 12.41
N ALA A 17 -3.48 -1.58 11.40
CA ALA A 17 -4.58 -0.89 10.73
C ALA A 17 -5.57 -1.87 10.05
N VAL A 18 -5.06 -2.89 9.34
CA VAL A 18 -5.90 -3.87 8.63
C VAL A 18 -6.66 -4.77 9.61
N ARG A 19 -6.04 -5.18 10.72
CA ARG A 19 -6.72 -5.94 11.78
C ARG A 19 -7.90 -5.16 12.36
N ALA A 20 -7.74 -3.85 12.56
CA ALA A 20 -8.83 -3.00 13.04
C ALA A 20 -10.01 -2.96 12.06
N VAL A 21 -9.73 -2.90 10.74
CA VAL A 21 -10.76 -2.96 9.69
C VAL A 21 -11.48 -4.31 9.69
N LEU A 22 -10.73 -5.40 9.76
CA LEU A 22 -11.25 -6.77 9.72
C LEU A 22 -11.84 -7.25 11.06
N ARG A 23 -11.68 -6.46 12.13
CA ARG A 23 -12.06 -6.81 13.52
C ARG A 23 -11.42 -8.13 14.00
N LEU A 24 -10.15 -8.36 13.67
CA LEU A 24 -9.42 -9.58 14.05
C LEU A 24 -8.83 -9.49 15.48
N GLU A 25 -9.09 -10.52 16.27
CA GLU A 25 -8.54 -10.71 17.62
C GLU A 25 -7.38 -11.74 17.60
N GLY A 26 -6.33 -11.52 18.40
CA GLY A 26 -5.18 -12.44 18.47
C GLY A 26 -4.25 -12.39 17.23
N SER A 27 -3.07 -13.02 17.27
CA SER A 27 -1.98 -12.81 16.28
C SER A 27 -1.78 -13.92 15.25
N ALA A 28 -2.72 -14.87 15.14
CA ALA A 28 -2.54 -16.05 14.28
C ALA A 28 -2.38 -15.69 12.80
N GLU A 29 -3.06 -14.65 12.33
CA GLU A 29 -3.07 -14.21 10.94
C GLU A 29 -1.94 -13.22 10.61
N ASP A 30 -1.16 -12.74 11.58
CA ASP A 30 -0.22 -11.63 11.40
C ASP A 30 0.83 -11.91 10.31
N ALA A 31 1.27 -13.17 10.20
CA ALA A 31 2.21 -13.58 9.16
C ALA A 31 1.59 -13.49 7.74
N LEU A 32 0.30 -13.80 7.60
CA LEU A 32 -0.43 -13.65 6.34
C LEU A 32 -0.74 -12.18 6.07
N LEU A 33 -1.21 -11.45 7.08
CA LEU A 33 -1.49 -10.01 7.00
C LEU A 33 -0.24 -9.23 6.61
N GLY A 34 0.93 -9.57 7.14
CA GLY A 34 2.20 -8.94 6.75
C GLY A 34 2.50 -9.08 5.26
N ARG A 35 2.24 -10.27 4.68
CA ARG A 35 2.41 -10.47 3.23
C ARG A 35 1.42 -9.65 2.42
N VAL A 36 0.13 -9.67 2.75
CA VAL A 36 -0.88 -8.92 1.98
C VAL A 36 -0.74 -7.41 2.15
N CYS A 37 -0.31 -6.91 3.32
CA CYS A 37 0.01 -5.51 3.54
C CYS A 37 1.19 -5.07 2.69
N ALA A 38 2.27 -5.85 2.64
CA ALA A 38 3.41 -5.57 1.76
C ALA A 38 2.98 -5.53 0.29
N THR A 39 2.16 -6.49 -0.16
CA THR A 39 1.60 -6.48 -1.53
C THR A 39 0.74 -5.24 -1.79
N ALA A 40 -0.15 -4.88 -0.86
CA ALA A 40 -1.03 -3.71 -1.01
C ALA A 40 -0.24 -2.39 -1.08
N ILE A 41 0.83 -2.26 -0.28
CA ILE A 41 1.74 -1.11 -0.33
C ILE A 41 2.44 -1.04 -1.68
N LEU A 42 3.01 -2.15 -2.17
CA LEU A 42 3.67 -2.19 -3.47
C LEU A 42 2.71 -1.88 -4.63
N LEU A 43 1.47 -2.37 -4.57
CA LEU A 43 0.43 -2.05 -5.56
C LEU A 43 0.03 -0.58 -5.51
N CYS A 44 -0.05 0.01 -4.30
CA CYS A 44 -0.26 1.45 -4.15
C CYS A 44 0.88 2.23 -4.78
N GLU A 45 2.14 1.89 -4.48
CA GLU A 45 3.34 2.54 -5.02
C GLU A 45 3.38 2.47 -6.56
N ALA A 46 3.04 1.30 -7.12
CA ALA A 46 2.92 1.12 -8.56
C ALA A 46 1.81 2.01 -9.16
N PHE A 47 0.65 2.09 -8.51
CA PHE A 47 -0.46 2.92 -8.97
C PHE A 47 -0.14 4.42 -8.91
N VAL A 48 0.48 4.90 -7.82
CA VAL A 48 0.83 6.32 -7.65
C VAL A 48 2.09 6.71 -8.40
N GLY A 49 2.91 5.74 -8.85
CA GLY A 49 4.11 5.98 -9.63
C GLY A 49 5.33 6.35 -8.77
N GLY A 50 5.44 5.81 -7.56
CA GLY A 50 6.63 5.95 -6.71
C GLY A 50 6.40 5.51 -5.27
N ALA A 51 7.48 5.51 -4.47
CA ALA A 51 7.41 5.11 -3.07
C ALA A 51 6.46 6.01 -2.27
N ILE A 52 5.68 5.40 -1.38
CA ILE A 52 4.83 6.11 -0.40
C ILE A 52 5.48 6.10 0.99
N VAL A 53 6.38 5.15 1.25
CA VAL A 53 7.18 5.06 2.47
C VAL A 53 8.67 4.99 2.16
N ALA A 54 9.48 5.63 2.98
CA ALA A 54 10.91 5.77 2.76
C ALA A 54 11.59 4.40 2.80
N ARG A 55 12.44 4.13 1.82
CA ARG A 55 13.38 2.99 1.84
C ARG A 55 14.75 3.42 2.31
N VAL A 56 15.08 4.69 2.09
CA VAL A 56 16.31 5.31 2.53
C VAL A 56 15.96 6.67 3.12
N ALA A 57 16.63 7.05 4.21
CA ALA A 57 16.42 8.36 4.83
C ALA A 57 16.60 9.49 3.80
N GLY A 58 15.62 10.40 3.76
CA GLY A 58 15.65 11.56 2.87
C GLY A 58 15.20 11.34 1.41
N ASP A 59 14.61 10.18 1.08
CA ASP A 59 14.07 9.92 -0.27
C ASP A 59 12.74 10.68 -0.58
N GLY A 60 12.22 11.41 0.39
CA GLY A 60 11.01 12.24 0.26
C GLY A 60 9.69 11.47 0.38
N ALA A 61 9.73 10.18 0.71
CA ALA A 61 8.56 9.41 1.10
C ALA A 61 8.34 9.43 2.63
N ALA A 62 7.22 8.91 3.11
CA ALA A 62 6.89 8.92 4.53
C ALA A 62 7.83 7.99 5.32
N GLU A 63 8.49 8.49 6.37
CA GLU A 63 9.42 7.67 7.17
C GLU A 63 8.71 6.63 8.04
N THR A 64 7.44 6.87 8.35
CA THR A 64 6.61 5.99 9.18
C THR A 64 5.24 5.82 8.53
N TRP A 65 4.50 4.80 8.97
CA TRP A 65 3.12 4.59 8.52
C TRP A 65 2.20 5.77 8.87
N ASP A 66 2.38 6.39 10.03
CA ASP A 66 1.60 7.55 10.48
C ASP A 66 1.83 8.80 9.61
N ALA A 67 3.01 8.91 8.99
CA ALA A 67 3.33 10.00 8.07
C ALA A 67 2.76 9.80 6.64
N VAL A 68 2.20 8.64 6.33
CA VAL A 68 1.50 8.40 5.05
C VAL A 68 0.20 9.20 5.03
N PRO A 69 -0.14 9.92 3.93
CA PRO A 69 -1.42 10.62 3.84
C PRO A 69 -2.60 9.69 4.15
N ALA A 70 -3.49 10.10 5.06
CA ALA A 70 -4.59 9.26 5.53
C ALA A 70 -5.44 8.60 4.40
N PRO A 71 -5.76 9.27 3.28
CA PRO A 71 -6.47 8.62 2.16
C PRO A 71 -5.67 7.48 1.51
N VAL A 72 -4.34 7.63 1.42
CA VAL A 72 -3.44 6.60 0.86
C VAL A 72 -3.39 5.40 1.79
N ALA A 73 -3.17 5.63 3.09
CA ALA A 73 -3.17 4.60 4.12
C ALA A 73 -4.50 3.85 4.18
N GLN A 74 -5.62 4.55 4.09
CA GLN A 74 -6.96 3.96 4.03
C GLN A 74 -7.13 3.07 2.79
N GLY A 75 -6.69 3.52 1.61
CA GLY A 75 -6.78 2.72 0.39
C GLY A 75 -5.94 1.44 0.47
N VAL A 76 -4.75 1.51 1.07
CA VAL A 76 -3.91 0.32 1.35
C VAL A 76 -4.61 -0.63 2.31
N ALA A 77 -5.20 -0.13 3.40
CA ALA A 77 -5.90 -0.98 4.37
C ALA A 77 -7.12 -1.68 3.73
N MET A 78 -7.90 -0.95 2.92
CA MET A 78 -9.03 -1.52 2.18
C MET A 78 -8.60 -2.58 1.16
N LEU A 79 -7.49 -2.34 0.43
CA LEU A 79 -6.97 -3.31 -0.51
C LEU A 79 -6.44 -4.56 0.20
N ALA A 80 -5.69 -4.40 1.28
CA ALA A 80 -5.16 -5.53 2.04
C ALA A 80 -6.29 -6.38 2.65
N ALA A 81 -7.33 -5.75 3.20
CA ALA A 81 -8.53 -6.44 3.66
C ALA A 81 -9.22 -7.21 2.52
N HIS A 82 -9.37 -6.58 1.34
CA HIS A 82 -9.94 -7.25 0.16
C HIS A 82 -9.12 -8.48 -0.27
N LEU A 83 -7.80 -8.34 -0.35
CA LEU A 83 -6.89 -9.44 -0.72
C LEU A 83 -6.91 -10.59 0.30
N PHE A 84 -7.10 -10.29 1.58
CA PHE A 84 -7.22 -11.29 2.64
C PHE A 84 -8.54 -12.09 2.52
N ASP A 85 -9.66 -11.40 2.32
CA ASP A 85 -10.99 -12.01 2.24
C ASP A 85 -11.21 -12.76 0.93
N HIS A 86 -10.71 -12.23 -0.20
CA HIS A 86 -10.97 -12.75 -1.54
C HIS A 86 -9.78 -13.52 -2.13
N ARG A 87 -8.89 -14.05 -1.29
CA ARG A 87 -7.64 -14.71 -1.71
C ARG A 87 -7.81 -15.90 -2.67
N GLU A 88 -8.99 -16.52 -2.67
CA GLU A 88 -9.35 -17.68 -3.51
C GLU A 88 -10.24 -17.29 -4.70
N SER A 89 -10.39 -15.99 -4.99
CA SER A 89 -11.32 -15.47 -5.99
C SER A 89 -10.67 -14.41 -6.87
N ASP A 90 -11.12 -14.31 -8.11
CA ASP A 90 -10.74 -13.24 -9.05
C ASP A 90 -11.54 -11.94 -8.83
N ALA A 91 -12.03 -11.71 -7.62
CA ALA A 91 -12.81 -10.52 -7.28
C ALA A 91 -11.95 -9.26 -7.47
N LEU A 92 -12.45 -8.35 -8.30
CA LEU A 92 -11.75 -7.09 -8.59
C LEU A 92 -11.62 -6.23 -7.32
N PRO A 93 -10.51 -5.49 -7.16
CA PRO A 93 -10.35 -4.55 -6.06
C PRO A 93 -11.47 -3.50 -6.01
N PRO A 94 -11.86 -3.02 -4.82
CA PRO A 94 -12.91 -2.01 -4.69
C PRO A 94 -12.54 -0.71 -5.42
N ALA A 95 -13.46 -0.17 -6.23
CA ALA A 95 -13.22 1.08 -6.98
C ALA A 95 -12.82 2.28 -6.10
N ALA A 96 -13.23 2.27 -4.83
CA ALA A 96 -12.85 3.26 -3.83
C ALA A 96 -11.33 3.34 -3.60
N VAL A 97 -10.61 2.21 -3.69
CA VAL A 97 -9.14 2.18 -3.54
C VAL A 97 -8.48 3.06 -4.59
N ALA A 98 -8.85 2.89 -5.86
CA ALA A 98 -8.33 3.71 -6.95
C ALA A 98 -8.75 5.19 -6.78
N ALA A 99 -9.96 5.47 -6.30
CA ALA A 99 -10.42 6.84 -6.07
C ALA A 99 -9.58 7.57 -5.02
N LEU A 100 -9.22 6.90 -3.92
CA LEU A 100 -8.37 7.44 -2.85
C LEU A 100 -6.95 7.76 -3.33
N TRP A 101 -6.40 6.94 -4.23
CA TRP A 101 -5.02 7.09 -4.70
C TRP A 101 -4.85 8.05 -5.89
N ARG A 102 -5.90 8.28 -6.67
CA ARG A 102 -5.87 9.15 -7.87
C ARG A 102 -5.21 10.52 -7.64
N PRO A 103 -5.49 11.26 -6.55
CA PRO A 103 -4.88 12.58 -6.32
C PRO A 103 -3.37 12.54 -6.08
N TYR A 104 -2.83 11.39 -5.67
CA TYR A 104 -1.41 11.22 -5.33
C TYR A 104 -0.58 10.68 -6.49
N ARG A 105 -1.19 10.47 -7.66
CA ARG A 105 -0.52 9.87 -8.81
C ARG A 105 0.46 10.86 -9.45
N ARG A 106 1.73 10.49 -9.51
CA ARG A 106 2.78 11.24 -10.20
C ARG A 106 2.59 11.11 -11.71
N MET A 107 2.22 12.20 -12.37
CA MET A 107 2.16 12.26 -13.82
C MET A 107 3.57 12.46 -14.39
N ARG A 108 4.01 11.54 -15.23
CA ARG A 108 5.20 11.74 -16.08
C ARG A 108 4.70 12.24 -17.42
N LEU A 109 5.10 13.44 -17.81
CA LEU A 109 4.95 13.89 -19.18
C LEU A 109 6.02 13.15 -20.00
N SER A 110 5.60 12.27 -20.90
CA SER A 110 6.52 11.70 -21.88
C SER A 110 7.04 12.83 -22.76
N PRO A 111 8.35 12.91 -23.06
CA PRO A 111 8.81 13.80 -24.10
C PRO A 111 8.06 13.43 -25.39
N GLU A 112 7.57 14.46 -26.10
CA GLU A 112 6.86 14.31 -27.36
C GLU A 112 7.63 13.39 -28.30
N VAL A 113 6.97 12.36 -28.84
CA VAL A 113 7.54 11.49 -29.86
C VAL A 113 7.55 12.29 -31.16
N THR A 114 8.66 12.98 -31.44
CA THR A 114 8.92 13.56 -32.76
C THR A 114 9.22 12.41 -33.72
N ALA A 115 8.29 12.15 -34.65
CA ALA A 115 8.47 11.28 -35.81
C ALA A 115 8.78 12.12 -37.05
#